data_AF-A0A0R3R907-F1
#
_entry.id   AF-A0A0R3R907-F1
#
_cell.length_a   1.000
_cell.length_b   1.000
_cell.length_c   1.000
_cell.angle_alpha   90.00
_cell.angle_beta   90.00
_cell.angle_gamma   90.00
#
_symmetry.space_group_name_H-M   'P 1'
#
loop_
_entity.id
_entity.type
_entity.pdbx_description
1 polymer ?
#
loop_
_entity_poly.entity_id
_entity_poly.type
_entity_poly.pdbx_seq_one_letter_code
_entity_poly.pdbx_strand_id
1 'polypeptide(L)'
;MHILAERIILSHLKDAGILCGDLDEMIEARIGAIFMPHGLGHFMGLDVHDCGGYLGDAEPRSTLPGLKALRTTRTLRERMVITIEPGCYFIDTLLDAALNDSVQSKFIIKEKLNEFRGFGGVRIEDDIVIWLHGNERMSNVPRTVDEIEQFMYDKEMKN
;
A
#
# COMPACT_ATOMS: atom_id res chain seq x y z
N MET A 1 7.85 7.34 1.66
CA MET A 1 6.74 6.62 2.32
C MET A 1 6.25 5.44 1.49
N HIS A 2 5.95 5.59 0.20
CA HIS A 2 5.51 4.46 -0.64
C HIS A 2 6.46 3.24 -0.61
N ILE A 3 7.76 3.43 -0.84
CA ILE A 3 8.77 2.36 -0.73
C ILE A 3 8.84 1.75 0.68
N LEU A 4 8.58 2.53 1.72
CA LEU A 4 8.54 2.02 3.10
C LEU A 4 7.34 1.09 3.28
N ALA A 5 6.16 1.47 2.79
CA ALA A 5 4.97 0.62 2.82
C ALA A 5 5.19 -0.69 2.05
N GLU A 6 5.77 -0.62 0.84
CA GLU A 6 6.16 -1.81 0.09
C GLU A 6 7.12 -2.70 0.89
N ARG A 7 8.17 -2.12 1.49
CA ARG A 7 9.14 -2.89 2.29
C ARG A 7 8.49 -3.62 3.46
N ILE A 8 7.57 -2.97 4.17
CA ILE A 8 6.85 -3.58 5.30
C ILE A 8 5.94 -4.72 4.80
N ILE A 9 5.20 -4.52 3.72
CA ILE A 9 4.38 -5.57 3.09
C ILE A 9 5.26 -6.76 2.71
N LEU A 10 6.37 -6.52 2.02
CA LEU A 10 7.30 -7.59 1.61
C LEU A 10 7.91 -8.33 2.81
N SER A 11 8.25 -7.62 3.89
CA SER A 11 8.76 -8.25 5.11
C SER A 11 7.73 -9.22 5.70
N HIS A 12 6.47 -8.81 5.82
CA HIS A 12 5.43 -9.68 6.36
C HIS A 12 5.08 -10.85 5.43
N LEU A 13 5.06 -10.63 4.11
CA LEU A 13 4.88 -11.72 3.14
C LEU A 13 6.06 -12.72 3.18
N LYS A 14 7.27 -12.24 3.45
CA LYS A 14 8.45 -13.10 3.69
C LYS A 14 8.31 -13.88 5.00
N ASP A 15 7.89 -13.24 6.09
CA ASP A 15 7.64 -13.92 7.37
C ASP A 15 6.53 -14.97 7.25
N ALA A 16 5.53 -14.74 6.40
CA ALA A 16 4.47 -15.70 6.08
C ALA A 16 4.92 -16.84 5.14
N GLY A 17 6.16 -16.81 4.65
CA GLY A 17 6.73 -17.81 3.74
C GLY A 17 6.22 -17.73 2.30
N ILE A 18 5.54 -16.64 1.92
CA ILE A 18 5.10 -16.40 0.53
C ILE A 18 6.29 -15.91 -0.32
N LEU A 19 7.19 -15.14 0.29
CA LEU A 19 8.39 -14.60 -0.36
C LEU A 19 9.66 -15.12 0.32
N CYS A 20 10.78 -15.10 -0.41
CA CYS A 20 12.10 -15.50 0.10
C CYS A 20 13.23 -14.65 -0.50
N GLY A 21 14.41 -14.67 0.11
CA GLY A 21 15.56 -13.87 -0.33
C GLY A 21 15.71 -12.54 0.43
N ASP A 22 16.51 -11.62 -0.11
CA ASP A 22 16.84 -10.34 0.52
C ASP A 22 15.79 -9.25 0.23
N LEU A 23 15.48 -8.41 1.23
CA LEU A 23 14.46 -7.37 1.08
C LEU A 23 14.90 -6.21 0.19
N ASP A 24 16.18 -5.83 0.20
CA ASP A 24 16.67 -4.76 -0.66
C ASP A 24 16.66 -5.21 -2.12
N GLU A 25 17.03 -6.46 -2.39
CA GLU A 25 16.91 -7.05 -3.73
C GLU A 25 15.45 -7.13 -4.22
N MET A 26 14.49 -7.47 -3.35
CA MET A 26 13.07 -7.46 -3.72
C MET A 26 12.56 -6.05 -4.05
N ILE A 27 13.02 -5.03 -3.31
CA ILE A 27 12.65 -3.63 -3.56
C ILE A 27 13.21 -3.17 -4.91
N GLU A 28 14.45 -3.50 -5.22
CA GLU A 28 15.09 -3.18 -6.50
C GLU A 28 14.38 -3.90 -7.66
N ALA A 29 14.01 -5.17 -7.49
CA ALA A 29 13.23 -5.94 -8.46
C ALA A 29 11.74 -5.53 -8.54
N ARG A 30 11.33 -4.50 -7.79
CA ARG A 30 9.96 -3.95 -7.73
C ARG A 30 8.89 -4.99 -7.36
N ILE A 31 9.23 -5.97 -6.51
CA ILE A 31 8.27 -6.98 -6.03
C ILE A 31 7.10 -6.33 -5.29
N GLY A 32 7.33 -5.23 -4.58
CA GLY A 32 6.29 -4.48 -3.86
C GLY A 32 5.11 -4.09 -4.76
N ALA A 33 5.39 -3.71 -6.01
CA ALA A 33 4.36 -3.29 -6.96
C ALA A 33 3.46 -4.42 -7.46
N ILE A 34 3.85 -5.68 -7.25
CA ILE A 34 3.00 -6.84 -7.55
C ILE A 34 1.85 -6.90 -6.53
N PHE A 35 2.16 -6.67 -5.26
CA PHE A 35 1.22 -6.76 -4.15
C PHE A 35 0.54 -5.43 -3.82
N MET A 36 1.13 -4.29 -4.19
CA MET A 36 0.56 -2.95 -4.05
C MET A 36 0.74 -2.17 -5.37
N PRO A 37 -0.11 -2.42 -6.40
CA PRO A 37 0.10 -1.85 -7.74
C PRO A 37 -0.31 -0.37 -7.87
N HIS A 38 -0.97 0.19 -6.86
CA HIS A 38 -1.42 1.58 -6.81
C HIS A 38 -0.47 2.47 -5.99
N GLY A 39 -0.65 3.79 -6.07
CA GLY A 39 0.08 4.74 -5.21
C GLY A 39 -0.30 4.57 -3.73
N LEU A 40 0.59 4.96 -2.81
CA LEU A 40 0.34 4.83 -1.36
C LEU A 40 -0.81 5.75 -0.88
N GLY A 41 -1.10 6.80 -1.62
CA GLY A 41 -2.09 7.78 -1.26
C GLY A 41 -2.05 9.00 -2.16
N HIS A 42 -2.91 9.96 -1.86
CA HIS A 42 -3.11 11.15 -2.66
C HIS A 42 -3.63 12.32 -1.83
N PHE A 43 -3.45 13.54 -2.35
CA PHE A 43 -4.10 14.69 -1.72
C PHE A 43 -5.62 14.56 -1.81
N MET A 44 -6.29 15.09 -0.79
CA MET A 44 -7.74 15.09 -0.68
C MET A 44 -8.21 16.47 -0.21
N GLY A 45 -9.34 16.93 -0.73
CA GLY A 45 -9.91 18.23 -0.41
C GLY A 45 -11.31 18.35 -0.96
N LEU A 46 -11.54 19.34 -1.83
CA LEU A 46 -12.83 19.44 -2.54
C LEU A 46 -13.06 18.27 -3.49
N ASP A 47 -11.98 17.76 -4.11
CA ASP A 47 -11.98 16.53 -4.88
C ASP A 47 -11.36 15.39 -4.05
N VAL A 48 -11.86 14.16 -4.25
CA VAL A 48 -11.28 12.96 -3.61
C VAL A 48 -9.82 12.81 -4.01
N HIS A 49 -9.53 12.86 -5.31
CA HIS A 49 -8.18 12.98 -5.85
C HIS A 49 -7.87 14.46 -6.09
N ASP A 50 -7.48 15.18 -5.06
CA ASP A 50 -7.30 16.64 -5.13
C ASP A 50 -6.13 17.06 -6.03
N CYS A 51 -6.21 18.31 -6.47
CA CYS A 51 -5.29 18.94 -7.40
C CYS A 51 -3.88 19.15 -6.81
N GLY A 52 -2.94 19.62 -7.64
CA GLY A 52 -1.64 20.11 -7.16
C GLY A 52 -0.59 19.06 -6.77
N GLY A 53 -0.87 17.78 -6.99
CA GLY A 53 0.05 16.67 -6.69
C GLY A 53 1.39 16.70 -7.44
N TYR A 54 1.44 17.35 -8.61
CA TYR A 54 2.64 17.46 -9.46
C TYR A 54 3.04 18.91 -9.76
N LEU A 55 2.80 19.81 -8.81
CA LEU A 55 3.20 21.22 -8.89
C LEU A 55 4.30 21.53 -7.86
N GLY A 56 4.97 22.68 -8.02
CA GLY A 56 5.94 23.16 -7.03
C GLY A 56 7.20 22.30 -6.97
N ASP A 57 7.46 21.69 -5.82
CA ASP A 57 8.62 20.83 -5.53
C ASP A 57 8.42 19.35 -5.90
N ALA A 58 7.42 19.07 -6.74
CA ALA A 58 7.17 17.72 -7.22
C ALA A 58 8.29 17.26 -8.15
N GLU A 59 8.85 16.08 -7.87
CA GLU A 59 9.68 15.37 -8.84
C GLU A 59 8.84 14.85 -10.02
N PRO A 60 9.42 14.64 -11.21
CA PRO A 60 8.73 14.01 -12.32
C PRO A 60 8.13 12.66 -11.92
N ARG A 61 6.96 12.34 -12.49
CA ARG A 61 6.30 11.05 -12.27
C ARG A 61 7.25 9.91 -12.70
N SER A 62 7.51 8.98 -11.79
CA SER A 62 8.30 7.79 -12.07
C SER A 62 7.66 6.93 -13.15
N THR A 63 8.47 6.22 -13.93
CA THR A 63 8.01 5.18 -14.87
C THR A 63 7.98 3.79 -14.24
N LEU A 64 8.53 3.62 -13.03
CA LEU A 64 8.63 2.33 -12.35
C LEU A 64 7.26 1.81 -11.89
N PRO A 65 7.03 0.48 -11.87
CA PRO A 65 5.83 -0.14 -11.30
C PRO A 65 5.57 0.31 -9.86
N GLY A 66 4.29 0.48 -9.50
CA GLY A 66 3.84 1.05 -8.22
C GLY A 66 4.01 2.57 -8.18
N LEU A 67 5.24 3.05 -8.28
CA LEU A 67 5.59 4.47 -8.18
C LEU A 67 4.94 5.34 -9.26
N LYS A 68 4.77 4.84 -10.48
CA LYS A 68 4.07 5.56 -11.57
C LYS A 68 2.62 5.90 -11.23
N ALA A 69 2.01 5.15 -10.32
CA ALA A 69 0.63 5.31 -9.89
C ALA A 69 0.45 6.29 -8.71
N LEU A 70 1.55 6.82 -8.13
CA LEU A 70 1.45 7.89 -7.13
C LEU A 70 0.69 9.10 -7.68
N ARG A 71 -0.10 9.78 -6.86
CA ARG A 71 -0.78 11.01 -7.27
C ARG A 71 -0.04 12.28 -6.86
N THR A 72 1.01 12.14 -6.07
CA THR A 72 1.96 13.21 -5.77
C THR A 72 3.35 12.65 -5.51
N THR A 73 4.37 13.44 -5.84
CA THR A 73 5.79 13.22 -5.51
C THR A 73 6.33 14.34 -4.62
N ARG A 74 5.45 15.23 -4.13
CA ARG A 74 5.83 16.40 -3.36
C ARG A 74 6.28 16.03 -1.95
N THR A 75 7.11 16.89 -1.38
CA THR A 75 7.41 16.83 0.06
C THR A 75 6.17 17.28 0.83
N LEU A 76 5.78 16.53 1.86
CA LEU A 76 4.66 16.89 2.73
C LEU A 76 4.94 18.20 3.45
N ARG A 77 3.95 19.10 3.48
CA ARG A 77 4.01 20.40 4.16
C ARG A 77 2.80 20.56 5.06
N GLU A 78 2.95 21.39 6.09
CA GLU A 78 1.86 21.76 7.00
C GLU A 78 0.59 22.16 6.22
N ARG A 79 -0.57 21.71 6.72
CA ARG A 79 -1.93 21.85 6.16
C ARG A 79 -2.23 21.08 4.89
N MET A 80 -1.31 20.26 4.38
CA MET A 80 -1.69 19.27 3.38
C MET A 80 -2.59 18.21 4.02
N VAL A 81 -3.62 17.78 3.28
CA VAL A 81 -4.45 16.62 3.63
C VAL A 81 -4.16 15.53 2.62
N ILE A 82 -3.86 14.32 3.11
CA ILE A 82 -3.43 13.20 2.28
C ILE A 82 -4.04 11.89 2.80
N THR A 83 -4.45 11.01 1.88
CA THR A 83 -4.81 9.63 2.23
C THR A 83 -3.54 8.82 2.50
N ILE A 84 -3.60 7.90 3.45
CA ILE A 84 -2.60 6.86 3.66
C ILE A 84 -3.31 5.53 3.53
N GLU A 85 -3.10 4.86 2.40
CA GLU A 85 -3.93 3.72 1.97
C GLU A 85 -3.10 2.51 1.50
N PRO A 86 -2.12 2.01 2.28
CA PRO A 86 -1.40 0.80 1.89
C PRO A 86 -2.35 -0.37 1.69
N GLY A 87 -2.08 -1.17 0.66
CA GLY A 87 -2.87 -2.36 0.35
C GLY A 87 -2.01 -3.51 -0.13
N CYS A 88 -2.45 -4.74 0.18
CA CYS A 88 -1.82 -5.98 -0.25
C CYS A 88 -2.87 -6.85 -0.94
N TYR A 89 -2.63 -7.16 -2.21
CA TYR A 89 -3.57 -7.91 -3.06
C TYR A 89 -2.88 -9.07 -3.76
N PHE A 90 -3.65 -10.12 -4.03
CA PHE A 90 -3.24 -11.29 -4.81
C PHE A 90 -3.96 -11.26 -6.16
N ILE A 91 -3.41 -10.47 -7.08
CA ILE A 91 -4.00 -10.21 -8.41
C ILE A 91 -3.39 -11.17 -9.43
N ASP A 92 -4.17 -12.13 -9.93
CA ASP A 92 -3.67 -13.23 -10.77
C ASP A 92 -2.81 -12.77 -11.95
N THR A 93 -3.22 -11.72 -12.68
CA THR A 93 -2.47 -11.22 -13.84
C THR A 93 -1.08 -10.68 -13.48
N LEU A 94 -0.92 -10.07 -12.31
CA LEU A 94 0.37 -9.57 -11.82
C LEU A 94 1.23 -10.71 -11.27
N LEU A 95 0.62 -11.65 -10.54
CA LEU A 95 1.29 -12.83 -10.01
C LEU A 95 1.82 -13.72 -11.14
N ASP A 96 1.01 -13.95 -12.17
CA ASP A 96 1.41 -14.76 -13.34
C ASP A 96 2.54 -14.09 -14.12
N ALA A 97 2.49 -12.76 -14.29
CA ALA A 97 3.58 -12.02 -14.92
C ALA A 97 4.90 -12.18 -14.12
N ALA A 98 4.84 -12.03 -12.80
CA ALA A 98 6.00 -12.14 -11.93
C ALA A 98 6.58 -13.55 -11.86
N LEU A 99 5.73 -14.58 -11.87
CA LEU A 99 6.17 -15.99 -11.92
C LEU A 99 6.82 -16.36 -13.25
N ASN A 100 6.51 -15.65 -14.33
CA ASN A 100 7.13 -15.84 -15.65
C ASN A 100 8.34 -14.93 -15.90
N ASP A 101 8.64 -14.00 -14.99
CA ASP A 101 9.80 -13.13 -15.05
C ASP A 101 10.99 -13.75 -14.30
N SER A 102 12.15 -13.88 -14.95
CA SER A 102 13.31 -14.57 -14.38
C SER A 102 13.99 -13.80 -13.25
N VAL A 103 13.75 -12.49 -13.13
CA VAL A 103 14.26 -11.65 -12.04
C VAL A 103 13.33 -11.73 -10.83
N GLN A 104 12.01 -11.74 -11.04
CA GLN A 104 11.03 -11.70 -9.95
C GLN A 104 10.69 -13.08 -9.39
N SER A 105 10.56 -14.09 -10.24
CA SER A 105 10.16 -15.45 -9.84
C SER A 105 11.05 -16.06 -8.76
N LYS A 106 12.34 -15.70 -8.71
CA LYS A 106 13.30 -16.19 -7.70
C LYS A 106 12.95 -15.82 -6.25
N PHE A 107 12.11 -14.79 -6.05
CA PHE A 107 11.71 -14.34 -4.72
C PHE A 107 10.37 -14.93 -4.27
N ILE A 108 9.68 -15.71 -5.11
CA ILE A 108 8.30 -16.14 -4.88
C ILE A 108 8.27 -17.63 -4.61
N ILE A 109 7.74 -18.02 -3.44
CA ILE A 109 7.47 -19.42 -3.12
C ILE A 109 6.10 -19.78 -3.70
N LYS A 110 6.09 -20.28 -4.94
CA LYS A 110 4.89 -20.50 -5.76
C LYS A 110 3.83 -21.33 -5.05
N GLU A 111 4.22 -22.39 -4.35
CA GLU A 111 3.31 -23.28 -3.64
C GLU A 111 2.56 -22.50 -2.55
N LYS A 112 3.28 -21.70 -1.76
CA LYS A 112 2.70 -20.89 -0.69
C LYS A 112 1.85 -19.75 -1.24
N LEU A 113 2.30 -19.09 -2.31
CA LEU A 113 1.53 -18.04 -2.99
C LEU A 113 0.18 -18.56 -3.50
N ASN A 114 0.13 -19.77 -4.05
CA ASN A 114 -1.10 -20.33 -4.62
C ASN A 114 -2.20 -20.57 -3.58
N GLU A 115 -1.85 -20.72 -2.29
CA GLU A 115 -2.84 -20.79 -1.20
C GLU A 115 -3.67 -19.49 -1.06
N PHE A 116 -3.15 -18.37 -1.56
CA PHE A 116 -3.78 -17.04 -1.46
C PHE A 116 -4.45 -16.58 -2.77
N ARG A 117 -4.42 -17.39 -3.83
CA ARG A 117 -5.17 -17.05 -5.06
C ARG A 117 -6.67 -17.04 -4.77
N GLY A 118 -7.35 -16.04 -5.30
CA GLY A 118 -8.77 -15.79 -5.03
C GLY A 118 -9.07 -15.15 -3.67
N PHE A 119 -8.07 -14.89 -2.82
CA PHE A 119 -8.26 -14.16 -1.56
C PHE A 119 -8.76 -12.72 -1.79
N GLY A 120 -8.37 -12.11 -2.91
CA GLY A 120 -8.61 -10.70 -3.19
C GLY A 120 -7.50 -9.85 -2.60
N GLY A 121 -7.78 -9.12 -1.52
CA GLY A 121 -6.78 -8.30 -0.85
C GLY A 121 -7.36 -7.42 0.25
N VAL A 122 -6.47 -6.71 0.93
CA VAL A 122 -6.79 -5.80 2.03
C VAL A 122 -6.23 -4.43 1.72
N ARG A 123 -6.98 -3.38 2.03
CA ARG A 123 -6.53 -1.99 2.07
C ARG A 123 -7.06 -1.35 3.34
N ILE A 124 -6.18 -0.62 4.02
CA ILE A 124 -6.54 0.18 5.20
C ILE A 124 -6.21 1.61 4.84
N GLU A 125 -7.24 2.46 4.83
CA GLU A 125 -7.14 3.85 4.38
C GLU A 125 -7.54 4.80 5.50
N ASP A 126 -6.68 5.78 5.76
CA ASP A 126 -6.86 6.88 6.70
C ASP A 126 -6.68 8.23 6.01
N ASP A 127 -7.46 9.21 6.44
CA ASP A 127 -7.34 10.61 6.05
C ASP A 127 -6.47 11.35 7.06
N ILE A 128 -5.37 11.92 6.59
CA ILE A 128 -4.33 12.51 7.45
C ILE A 128 -4.13 13.99 7.13
N VAL A 129 -4.22 14.84 8.15
CA VAL A 129 -3.78 16.25 8.08
C VAL A 129 -2.34 16.35 8.54
N ILE A 130 -1.49 17.02 7.76
CA ILE A 130 -0.09 17.26 8.12
C ILE A 130 0.04 18.55 8.91
N TRP A 131 0.74 18.51 10.04
CA TRP A 131 1.05 19.67 10.88
C TRP A 131 2.55 19.93 10.92
N LEU A 132 2.97 21.13 11.35
CA LEU A 132 4.39 21.49 11.43
C LEU A 132 5.23 20.46 12.22
N HIS A 133 4.63 19.86 13.26
CA HIS A 133 5.28 18.89 14.15
C HIS A 133 4.48 17.58 14.26
N GLY A 134 4.06 17.01 13.13
CA GLY A 134 3.44 15.69 13.09
C GLY A 134 2.27 15.62 12.13
N ASN A 135 1.28 14.84 12.51
CA ASN A 135 0.07 14.66 11.74
C ASN A 135 -1.13 14.37 12.66
N GLU A 136 -2.32 14.52 12.11
CA GLU A 136 -3.58 14.20 12.75
C GLU A 136 -4.36 13.25 11.84
N ARG A 137 -4.84 12.16 12.42
CA ARG A 137 -5.72 11.20 11.75
C ARG A 137 -7.17 11.64 11.92
N MET A 138 -7.86 11.92 10.83
CA MET A 138 -9.28 12.30 10.84
C MET A 138 -10.20 11.07 10.92
N SER A 139 -9.78 9.94 10.38
CA SER A 139 -10.55 8.70 10.40
C SER A 139 -10.61 8.10 11.82
N ASN A 140 -11.79 7.67 12.24
CA ASN A 140 -12.03 7.05 13.54
C ASN A 140 -12.86 5.77 13.40
N VAL A 141 -12.17 4.67 13.12
CA VAL A 141 -12.75 3.33 12.91
C VAL A 141 -11.87 2.28 13.59
N PRO A 142 -12.40 1.08 13.94
CA PRO A 142 -11.59 -0.01 14.47
C PRO A 142 -10.50 -0.44 13.46
N ARG A 143 -9.30 -0.77 13.95
CA ARG A 143 -8.13 -1.07 13.09
C ARG A 143 -7.47 -2.41 13.41
N THR A 144 -7.36 -2.75 14.69
CA THR A 144 -6.80 -4.05 15.07
C THR A 144 -7.81 -5.17 14.81
N VAL A 145 -7.32 -6.41 14.70
CA VAL A 145 -8.19 -7.59 14.52
C VAL A 145 -9.23 -7.65 15.64
N ASP A 146 -8.78 -7.56 16.90
CA ASP A 146 -9.65 -7.61 18.08
C ASP A 146 -10.71 -6.50 18.07
N GLU A 147 -10.34 -5.25 17.72
CA GLU A 147 -11.29 -4.14 17.63
C GLU A 147 -12.36 -4.38 16.54
N ILE A 148 -11.96 -4.91 15.39
CA ILE A 148 -12.88 -5.20 14.29
C ILE A 148 -13.81 -6.36 14.67
N GLU A 149 -13.27 -7.44 15.23
CA GLU A 149 -14.06 -8.60 15.67
C GLU A 149 -15.07 -8.20 16.75
N GLN A 150 -14.63 -7.41 17.75
CA GLN A 150 -15.50 -6.88 18.79
C GLN A 150 -16.61 -5.99 18.21
N PHE A 151 -16.24 -5.06 17.33
CA PHE A 151 -17.21 -4.16 16.68
C PHE A 151 -18.25 -4.93 15.86
N MET A 152 -17.86 -6.00 15.17
CA MET A 152 -18.79 -6.83 14.38
C MET A 152 -19.68 -7.73 15.27
N TYR A 153 -19.16 -8.17 16.41
CA TYR A 153 -19.88 -9.00 17.38
C TYR A 153 -20.95 -8.22 18.15
N ASP A 154 -20.67 -6.97 18.50
CA ASP A 154 -21.56 -6.13 19.30
C ASP A 154 -22.89 -5.83 18.58
N LYS A 155 -23.96 -6.50 19.04
CA LYS A 155 -25.30 -6.40 18.46
C LYS A 155 -26.00 -5.07 18.75
N GLU A 156 -25.56 -4.32 19.75
CA GLU A 156 -26.25 -3.10 20.20
C GLU A 156 -26.00 -1.88 19.30
N MET A 157 -24.95 -1.89 18.47
CA MET A 157 -24.66 -0.79 17.51
C MET A 157 -25.38 -0.95 16.16
N LYS A 158 -26.32 -1.90 16.05
CA LYS A 158 -27.11 -2.18 14.83
C LYS A 158 -28.50 -1.54 14.82
N ASN A 159 -28.83 -0.70 15.81
CA ASN A 159 -30.08 0.07 15.89
C ASN A 159 -29.82 1.56 15.77
#